data_AF-A0A2H4UEB0-F1
#
_entry.id   AF-A0A2H4UEB0-F1
#
_cell.length_a   1.000
_cell.length_b   1.000
_cell.length_c   1.000
_cell.angle_alpha   90.00
_cell.angle_beta   90.00
_cell.angle_gamma   90.00
#
_symmetry.space_group_name_H-M   'P 1'
#
loop_
_entity.id
_entity.type
_entity.pdbx_description
1 polymer ?
#
loop_
_entity_poly.entity_id
_entity_poly.type
_entity_poly.pdbx_seq_one_letter_code
_entity_poly.pdbx_strand_id
1 'polypeptide(L)'
;MNTENRQKIEKEIAQAAASGLINAGFKVAVFDGEEVTLKPTTHVESILEAMFTSDEDYMFVHSSDTGERVGFVRFIYGNDGWDVINDYSVCLEQALAQADKLAESYS
;
A
#
# COMPACT_ATOMS: atom_id res chain seq x y z
N MET A 1 3.24 -20.06 8.15
CA MET A 1 4.37 -19.13 8.23
C MET A 1 4.51 -18.61 9.66
N ASN A 2 5.71 -18.23 10.15
CA ASN A 2 5.83 -17.60 11.47
C ASN A 2 5.49 -16.09 11.39
N THR A 3 5.19 -15.46 12.52
CA THR A 3 4.74 -14.05 12.56
C THR A 3 5.76 -13.10 11.93
N GLU A 4 7.04 -13.29 12.21
CA GLU A 4 8.11 -12.42 11.71
C GLU A 4 8.23 -12.48 10.18
N ASN A 5 8.20 -13.68 9.58
CA ASN A 5 8.22 -13.81 8.12
C ASN A 5 6.95 -13.24 7.49
N ARG A 6 5.79 -13.43 8.13
CA ARG A 6 4.53 -12.85 7.64
C ARG A 6 4.62 -11.33 7.55
N GLN A 7 4.99 -10.68 8.65
CA GLN A 7 5.12 -9.22 8.71
C GLN A 7 6.17 -8.70 7.73
N LYS A 8 7.23 -9.47 7.49
CA LYS A 8 8.23 -9.13 6.48
C LYS A 8 7.62 -9.13 5.07
N ILE A 9 6.89 -10.18 4.69
CA ILE A 9 6.22 -10.26 3.37
C ILE A 9 5.19 -9.13 3.21
N GLU A 10 4.37 -8.89 4.22
CA GLU A 10 3.37 -7.81 4.21
C GLU A 10 4.04 -6.44 3.92
N LYS A 11 5.16 -6.16 4.60
CA LYS A 11 5.94 -4.93 4.40
C LYS A 11 6.57 -4.83 3.02
N GLU A 12 7.11 -5.93 2.49
CA GLU A 12 7.70 -5.95 1.15
C GLU A 12 6.66 -5.67 0.06
N ILE A 13 5.45 -6.22 0.20
CA ILE A 13 4.35 -5.97 -0.74
C ILE A 13 3.83 -4.54 -0.62
N ALA A 14 3.62 -4.03 0.60
CA ALA A 14 3.24 -2.63 0.82
C ALA A 14 4.30 -1.66 0.24
N GLN A 15 5.58 -1.98 0.40
CA GLN A 15 6.68 -1.19 -0.16
C GLN A 15 6.66 -1.20 -1.69
N ALA A 16 6.41 -2.36 -2.31
CA ALA A 16 6.28 -2.48 -3.76
C ALA A 16 5.09 -1.68 -4.29
N ALA A 17 3.95 -1.72 -3.60
CA ALA A 17 2.76 -0.94 -3.94
C ALA A 17 3.02 0.57 -3.87
N ALA A 18 3.58 1.07 -2.76
CA ALA A 18 3.91 2.48 -2.61
C ALA A 18 4.90 2.95 -3.70
N SER A 19 5.93 2.16 -3.98
CA SER A 19 6.92 2.46 -5.00
C SER A 19 6.30 2.50 -6.41
N GLY A 20 5.43 1.53 -6.73
CA GLY A 20 4.71 1.48 -8.00
C GLY A 20 3.82 2.70 -8.22
N LEU A 21 3.05 3.09 -7.20
CA LEU A 21 2.20 4.28 -7.22
C LEU A 21 3.02 5.58 -7.43
N ILE A 22 4.14 5.72 -6.70
CA ILE A 22 5.00 6.91 -6.82
C ILE A 22 5.66 6.98 -8.20
N ASN A 23 6.17 5.86 -8.71
CA ASN A 23 6.76 5.79 -10.05
C ASN A 23 5.75 6.08 -11.17
N ALA A 24 4.47 5.80 -10.93
CA ALA A 24 3.37 6.14 -11.83
C ALA A 24 2.94 7.63 -11.74
N GLY A 25 3.59 8.44 -10.90
CA GLY A 25 3.34 9.87 -10.78
C GLY A 25 2.29 10.25 -9.74
N PHE A 26 1.96 9.36 -8.80
CA PHE A 26 1.02 9.64 -7.73
C PHE A 26 1.70 10.07 -6.41
N LYS A 27 0.91 10.69 -5.54
CA LYS A 27 1.23 10.88 -4.12
C LYS A 27 0.34 9.96 -3.29
N VAL A 28 0.87 9.51 -2.16
CA VAL A 28 0.16 8.58 -1.27
C VAL A 28 -0.01 9.21 0.11
N ALA A 29 -1.25 9.21 0.59
CA ALA A 29 -1.59 9.44 1.99
C ALA A 29 -1.91 8.10 2.66
N VAL A 30 -1.72 8.02 3.97
CA VAL A 30 -2.08 6.84 4.77
C VAL A 30 -3.29 7.17 5.63
N PHE A 31 -4.27 6.28 5.61
CA PHE A 31 -5.46 6.31 6.46
C PHE A 31 -5.58 4.98 7.19
N ASP A 32 -5.65 5.00 8.51
CA ASP A 32 -5.53 3.80 9.37
C ASP A 32 -6.87 3.10 9.69
N GLY A 33 -7.95 3.53 9.01
CA GLY A 33 -9.31 3.11 9.30
C GLY A 33 -10.12 4.15 10.09
N GLU A 34 -9.45 5.08 10.78
CA GLU A 34 -10.09 6.12 11.59
C GLU A 34 -9.73 7.53 11.10
N GLU A 35 -8.44 7.79 10.87
CA GLU A 35 -7.94 9.10 10.45
C GLU A 35 -6.80 9.03 9.43
N VAL A 36 -6.52 10.17 8.79
CA VAL A 36 -5.37 10.30 7.87
C VAL A 36 -4.13 10.58 8.71
N THR A 37 -3.32 9.55 8.93
CA THR A 37 -2.10 9.59 9.74
C THR A 37 -0.91 10.20 8.99
N LEU A 38 -0.92 10.10 7.65
CA LEU A 38 0.11 10.69 6.78
C LEU A 38 -0.52 11.44 5.61
N LYS A 39 -0.11 12.70 5.42
CA LYS A 39 -0.53 13.53 4.28
C LYS A 39 0.12 13.05 2.96
N PRO A 40 -0.48 13.35 1.79
CA PRO A 40 0.02 12.89 0.50
C PRO A 40 1.51 13.21 0.28
N THR A 41 2.32 12.17 0.07
CA THR A 41 3.77 12.25 -0.10
C THR A 41 4.27 11.29 -1.19
N THR A 42 5.52 11.47 -1.62
CA THR A 42 6.25 10.57 -2.52
C THR A 42 7.40 9.84 -1.81
N HIS A 43 7.43 9.86 -0.47
CA HIS A 43 8.48 9.25 0.32
C HIS A 43 8.02 7.87 0.81
N VAL A 44 8.49 6.81 0.15
CA VAL A 44 8.11 5.42 0.44
C VAL A 44 8.36 5.06 1.91
N GLU A 45 9.49 5.48 2.47
CA GLU A 45 9.85 5.20 3.87
C GLU A 45 8.80 5.77 4.84
N SER A 46 8.40 7.03 4.67
CA SER A 46 7.39 7.66 5.52
C SER A 46 6.02 6.99 5.39
N ILE A 47 5.67 6.48 4.21
CA ILE A 47 4.43 5.72 3.99
C ILE A 47 4.46 4.43 4.81
N LEU A 48 5.56 3.68 4.74
CA LEU A 48 5.71 2.43 5.48
C LEU A 48 5.76 2.63 6.99
N GLU A 49 6.37 3.73 7.46
CA GLU A 49 6.39 4.09 8.89
C GLU A 49 5.00 4.43 9.43
N ALA A 50 4.14 5.01 8.59
CA ALA A 50 2.77 5.36 8.97
C ALA A 50 1.78 4.19 8.87
N MET A 51 2.16 3.12 8.17
CA MET A 51 1.40 1.88 8.07
C MET A 51 1.73 0.92 9.22
N PHE A 52 0.96 -0.16 9.34
CA PHE A 52 1.14 -1.22 10.33
C PHE A 52 0.96 -0.77 11.79
N THR A 53 0.22 0.33 12.00
CA THR A 53 -0.17 0.82 13.33
C THR A 53 -1.54 0.31 13.78
N SER A 54 -2.31 -0.25 12.84
CA SER A 54 -3.63 -0.88 12.99
C SER A 54 -3.64 -2.25 12.31
N ASP A 55 -4.78 -2.95 12.34
CA ASP A 55 -4.97 -4.23 11.63
C ASP A 55 -5.31 -4.04 10.13
N GLU A 56 -5.61 -2.81 9.71
CA GLU A 56 -6.01 -2.43 8.36
C GLU A 56 -5.55 -1.00 8.03
N ASP A 57 -4.96 -0.80 6.85
CA ASP A 57 -4.59 0.53 6.36
C ASP A 57 -5.11 0.76 4.94
N TYR A 58 -5.19 2.04 4.57
CA TYR A 58 -5.43 2.48 3.21
C TYR A 58 -4.30 3.38 2.74
N MET A 59 -3.80 3.11 1.55
CA MET A 59 -3.10 4.12 0.76
C MET A 59 -4.13 4.89 -0.06
N PHE A 60 -4.41 6.14 0.31
CA PHE A 60 -5.17 7.04 -0.55
C PHE A 60 -4.26 7.64 -1.61
N VAL A 61 -4.61 7.43 -2.87
CA VAL A 61 -3.78 7.78 -4.01
C VAL A 61 -4.27 9.09 -4.60
N HIS A 62 -3.38 10.07 -4.70
CA HIS A 62 -3.64 11.40 -5.20
C HIS A 62 -2.85 11.66 -6.49
N SER A 63 -3.48 12.31 -7.46
CA SER A 63 -2.78 12.83 -8.64
C SER A 63 -1.75 13.87 -8.21
N SER A 64 -0.51 13.76 -8.69
CA SER A 64 0.50 14.80 -8.46
C SER A 64 0.16 16.11 -9.17
N ASP A 65 -0.58 16.04 -10.27
CA ASP A 65 -0.93 17.20 -11.10
C ASP A 65 -2.07 18.01 -10.48
N THR A 66 -3.14 17.34 -10.04
CA THR A 66 -4.35 18.00 -9.53
C THR A 66 -4.44 18.03 -8.01
N GLY A 67 -3.72 17.13 -7.31
CA GLY A 67 -3.86 16.91 -5.87
C GLY A 67 -5.13 16.18 -5.44
N GLU A 68 -6.03 15.89 -6.38
CA GLU A 68 -7.28 15.17 -6.12
C GLU A 68 -7.01 13.69 -5.87
N ARG A 69 -7.83 13.08 -5.01
CA ARG A 69 -7.79 11.63 -4.78
C ARG A 69 -8.36 10.90 -5.99
N VAL A 70 -7.56 10.02 -6.59
CA VAL A 70 -7.91 9.22 -7.78
C VAL A 70 -8.30 7.79 -7.45
N GLY A 71 -7.94 7.30 -6.26
CA GLY A 71 -8.23 5.93 -5.84
C GLY A 71 -7.70 5.60 -4.45
N PHE A 72 -7.76 4.32 -4.11
CA PHE A 72 -7.22 3.76 -2.88
C PHE A 72 -6.65 2.36 -3.11
N VAL A 73 -5.80 1.93 -2.19
CA VAL A 73 -5.38 0.52 -1.99
C VAL A 73 -5.64 0.18 -0.53
N ARG A 74 -6.33 -0.93 -0.28
CA ARG A 74 -6.70 -1.41 1.06
C ARG A 74 -5.80 -2.57 1.45
N PHE A 75 -5.24 -2.50 2.65
CA PHE A 75 -4.37 -3.51 3.22
C PHE A 75 -5.02 -4.13 4.45
N ILE A 76 -5.02 -5.46 4.57
CA ILE A 76 -5.45 -6.17 5.78
C ILE A 76 -4.29 -7.04 6.26
N TYR A 77 -3.84 -6.83 7.49
CA TYR A 77 -2.70 -7.55 8.04
C TYR A 77 -3.14 -8.80 8.81
N GLY A 78 -2.22 -9.75 8.95
CA GLY A 78 -2.43 -10.90 9.82
C GLY A 78 -2.91 -12.17 9.11
N ASN A 79 -3.16 -12.11 7.80
CA ASN A 79 -3.52 -13.26 6.97
C ASN A 79 -2.30 -14.15 6.67
N ASP A 80 -2.16 -14.64 5.44
CA ASP A 80 -1.03 -15.45 4.97
C ASP A 80 0.19 -14.59 4.56
N GLY A 81 0.15 -13.30 4.84
CA GLY A 81 1.21 -12.32 4.57
C GLY A 81 1.29 -11.85 3.13
N TRP A 82 1.16 -12.77 2.16
CA TRP A 82 1.11 -12.43 0.74
C TRP A 82 -0.26 -11.88 0.31
N ASP A 83 -1.34 -12.33 0.97
CA ASP A 83 -2.72 -11.84 0.78
C ASP A 83 -2.99 -10.57 1.60
N VAL A 84 -2.09 -9.58 1.48
CA VAL A 84 -2.15 -8.32 2.25
C VAL A 84 -2.92 -7.23 1.51
N ILE A 85 -2.83 -7.15 0.19
CA ILE A 85 -3.62 -6.22 -0.62
C ILE A 85 -5.01 -6.83 -0.80
N ASN A 86 -6.00 -6.28 -0.11
CA ASN A 86 -7.35 -6.82 -0.10
C ASN A 86 -8.22 -6.30 -1.24
N ASP A 87 -8.09 -5.02 -1.58
CA ASP A 87 -8.86 -4.35 -2.63
C ASP A 87 -8.12 -3.09 -3.11
N TYR A 88 -8.38 -2.68 -4.34
CA TYR A 88 -7.87 -1.42 -4.88
C TYR A 88 -8.72 -0.86 -6.02
N SER A 89 -8.60 0.45 -6.24
CA SER A 89 -9.25 1.10 -7.38
C SER A 89 -8.63 0.63 -8.71
N VAL A 90 -9.45 0.10 -9.64
CA VAL A 90 -9.01 -0.52 -10.91
C VAL A 90 -8.07 0.37 -11.75
N CYS A 91 -8.20 1.70 -11.68
CA CYS A 91 -7.30 2.63 -12.36
C CYS A 91 -5.83 2.54 -11.91
N LEU A 92 -5.55 1.85 -10.80
CA LEU A 92 -4.24 1.64 -10.21
C LEU A 92 -3.60 0.30 -10.59
N GLU A 93 -4.32 -0.60 -11.27
CA GLU A 93 -3.87 -1.98 -11.60
C GLU A 93 -2.47 -1.99 -12.24
N GLN A 94 -2.23 -1.11 -13.22
CA GLN A 94 -0.92 -1.04 -13.88
C GLN A 94 0.21 -0.58 -12.92
N ALA A 95 -0.10 0.32 -11.98
CA ALA A 95 0.87 0.80 -10.99
C ALA A 95 1.15 -0.25 -9.91
N LEU A 96 0.19 -1.16 -9.65
CA LEU A 96 0.27 -2.20 -8.62
C LEU A 96 0.78 -3.55 -9.16
N ALA A 97 0.90 -3.71 -10.47
CA ALA A 97 1.31 -4.96 -11.11
C ALA A 97 2.60 -5.59 -10.55
N GLN A 98 3.56 -4.78 -10.08
CA GLN A 98 4.77 -5.31 -9.43
C GLN A 98 4.51 -5.84 -8.01
N ALA A 99 3.62 -5.21 -7.26
CA ALA A 99 3.21 -5.66 -5.94
C ALA A 99 2.40 -6.96 -6.05
N ASP A 100 1.47 -7.02 -7.01
CA ASP A 100 0.67 -8.23 -7.29
C ASP A 100 1.58 -9.40 -7.68
N LYS A 101 2.52 -9.18 -8.60
CA LYS A 101 3.51 -10.21 -8.99
C LYS A 101 4.39 -10.66 -7.82
N LEU A 102 4.74 -9.75 -6.90
CA LEU A 102 5.49 -10.10 -5.70
C LEU A 102 4.64 -10.95 -4.75
N ALA A 103 3.38 -10.60 -4.54
CA ALA A 103 2.44 -11.38 -3.75
C ALA A 103 2.26 -12.80 -4.31
N GLU A 104 2.07 -12.95 -5.62
CA GLU A 104 1.99 -14.25 -6.30
C GLU A 104 3.26 -15.11 -6.12
N SER A 105 4.43 -14.50 -5.97
CA SER A 105 5.67 -15.26 -5.76
C SER A 105 5.77 -15.94 -4.39
N TYR A 106 4.90 -15.54 -3.46
CA TYR A 106 4.82 -16.05 -2.09
C TYR A 106 3.64 -17.02 -1.86
N SER A 107 2.71 -17.15 -2.80
CA SER A 107 1.58 -18.11 -2.76
C SER A 107 2.03 -19.54 -3.02
#